data_AF-A0A962BSI1-F1
#
_entry.id   AF-A0A962BSI1-F1
#
_cell.length_a   1.000
_cell.length_b   1.000
_cell.length_c   1.000
_cell.angle_alpha   90.00
_cell.angle_beta   90.00
_cell.angle_gamma   90.00
#
_symmetry.space_group_name_H-M   'P 1'
#
loop_
_entity.id
_entity.type
_entity.pdbx_description
1 polymer ?
#
loop_
_entity_poly.entity_id
_entity_poly.type
_entity_poly.pdbx_seq_one_letter_code
_entity_poly.pdbx_strand_id
1 'polypeptide(L)'
;HRTGKTCSYQETEMKHSRRLARTCAVLLALLGCQATPAVEVDPGGSGQVLLLPLWTTTGGHSTLLNIQNLHETASYRKIAKLRLRDQEGAVVFSGSLYFHDPQDAWTAGIGPREGGGSRLISSDETCLLVDGEQGAEPFSGMADLDAEYGSAEVILMGSGWTVPADQQFPIQWDVVCSQLADKWNVGEWESNPNTPSIHEAYQLFAEWQIIQVEGGVVYKVPGVAIDGYSDRVQHTRPGDPLPDLASGHDTGTDEGNTKSRVCSNGKCREDTWPTPLDAMAAALMVDHFRGSYNINPNLGAATDLVINYPLVMYFSERDGLGSPVDHAVPLGHSFVQMATYDRVGNDRVPQGCVGVPQLECWDTEWSAPQPLDPQALPIMAVSFNPAESQIAPSAVLDLPGAWRMEFPSENEYQLPPLPSEGSFHARPSSNSLNYGWSMISNEGNGFRGAPAIPVVFQRYVNGVLEGSDGVPQRANYSFAFAPAIWAWDITWDDTGED
;
A
#
# COMPACT_ATOMS: atom_id res chain seq x y z
N HIS A 1 30.18 61.96 -3.83
CA HIS A 1 28.85 62.55 -4.08
C HIS A 1 28.71 62.95 -5.55
N ARG A 2 27.94 62.20 -6.34
CA ARG A 2 27.34 62.74 -7.56
C ARG A 2 25.94 62.16 -7.68
N THR A 3 25.01 63.10 -7.61
CA THR A 3 23.55 63.01 -7.64
C THR A 3 23.03 62.61 -9.00
N GLY A 4 21.96 61.81 -9.01
CA GLY A 4 21.22 61.46 -10.21
C GLY A 4 20.40 62.61 -10.80
N LYS A 5 19.85 62.37 -12.00
CA LYS A 5 18.60 62.94 -12.51
C LYS A 5 18.08 62.09 -13.68
N THR A 6 16.76 62.10 -13.76
CA THR A 6 15.81 61.28 -14.52
C THR A 6 15.50 61.79 -15.94
N CYS A 7 14.81 60.91 -16.70
CA CYS A 7 13.72 61.14 -17.66
C CYS A 7 13.94 61.08 -19.19
N SER A 8 13.11 60.19 -19.76
CA SER A 8 12.24 60.26 -20.97
C SER A 8 12.80 60.12 -22.40
N TYR A 9 12.51 58.95 -22.97
CA TYR A 9 11.75 58.68 -24.20
C TYR A 9 11.93 59.59 -25.43
N GLN A 10 12.49 59.02 -26.52
CA GLN A 10 11.95 59.17 -27.87
C GLN A 10 12.19 57.89 -28.69
N GLU A 11 11.09 57.34 -29.20
CA GLU A 11 11.06 56.42 -30.32
C GLU A 11 11.59 57.10 -31.59
N THR A 12 12.42 56.41 -32.36
CA THR A 12 12.28 56.43 -33.83
C THR A 12 12.98 55.23 -34.49
N GLU A 13 12.25 54.67 -35.46
CA GLU A 13 12.69 53.84 -36.58
C GLU A 13 12.97 52.35 -36.36
N MET A 14 11.87 51.60 -36.42
CA MET A 14 11.82 50.25 -36.99
C MET A 14 12.39 50.24 -38.42
N LYS A 15 13.46 49.46 -38.65
CA LYS A 15 13.72 48.75 -39.91
C LYS A 15 14.75 47.65 -39.66
N HIS A 16 14.29 46.39 -39.73
CA HIS A 16 15.02 45.12 -39.55
C HIS A 16 14.88 44.46 -38.17
N SER A 17 13.80 43.69 -37.96
CA SER A 17 13.90 42.34 -37.35
C SER A 17 12.55 41.60 -37.30
N ARG A 18 11.74 41.63 -38.37
CA ARG A 18 10.49 40.84 -38.47
C ARG A 18 10.68 39.31 -38.54
N ARG A 19 11.86 38.78 -38.19
CA ARG A 19 12.16 37.33 -38.19
C ARG A 19 12.60 36.76 -36.83
N LEU A 20 12.61 37.56 -35.76
CA LEU A 20 12.95 37.07 -34.40
C LEU A 20 11.77 36.99 -33.42
N ALA A 21 10.60 37.52 -33.80
CA ALA A 21 9.41 37.53 -32.92
C ALA A 21 8.49 36.29 -33.05
N ARG A 22 8.83 35.31 -33.93
CA ARG A 22 8.04 34.08 -34.09
C ARG A 22 8.64 32.84 -33.44
N THR A 23 9.86 32.92 -32.90
CA THR A 23 10.53 31.79 -32.26
C THR A 23 10.49 31.84 -30.72
N CYS A 24 10.10 32.98 -30.11
CA CYS A 24 9.94 33.08 -28.64
C CYS A 24 8.52 32.80 -28.13
N ALA A 25 7.51 32.67 -28.99
CA ALA A 25 6.13 32.39 -28.55
C ALA A 25 5.79 30.89 -28.48
N VAL A 26 6.63 30.01 -29.05
CA VAL A 26 6.43 28.55 -29.02
C VAL A 26 7.24 27.89 -27.89
N LEU A 27 8.28 28.56 -27.38
CA LEU A 27 9.05 28.09 -26.22
C LEU A 27 8.48 28.51 -24.85
N LEU A 28 7.52 29.45 -24.82
CA LEU A 28 6.81 29.85 -23.59
C LEU A 28 5.50 29.11 -23.36
N ALA A 29 5.04 28.28 -24.30
CA ALA A 29 3.88 27.40 -24.12
C ALA A 29 4.24 26.01 -23.55
N LEU A 30 5.53 25.77 -23.27
CA LEU A 30 6.04 24.59 -22.55
C LEU A 30 6.35 24.91 -21.07
N LEU A 31 6.06 26.13 -20.61
CA LEU A 31 6.13 26.50 -19.20
C LEU A 31 4.80 26.12 -18.53
N GLY A 32 4.80 24.95 -17.89
CA GLY A 32 3.93 24.63 -16.77
C GLY A 32 2.44 24.56 -17.08
N CYS A 33 2.02 23.48 -17.73
CA CYS A 33 0.81 22.83 -17.21
C CYS A 33 1.26 22.26 -15.87
N GLN A 34 1.09 22.99 -14.77
CA GLN A 34 1.12 22.33 -13.47
C GLN A 34 -0.09 21.42 -13.51
N ALA A 35 0.16 20.13 -13.78
CA ALA A 35 -0.85 19.13 -13.53
C ALA A 35 -1.19 19.28 -12.05
N THR A 36 -2.43 19.65 -11.75
CA THR A 36 -2.89 19.63 -10.37
C THR A 36 -2.68 18.22 -9.84
N PRO A 37 -2.11 18.04 -8.64
CA PRO A 37 -1.85 16.71 -8.11
C PRO A 37 -3.14 15.90 -8.08
N ALA A 38 -3.06 14.66 -8.55
CA ALA A 38 -4.16 13.71 -8.52
C ALA A 38 -3.62 12.42 -7.89
N VAL A 39 -4.35 11.91 -6.91
CA VAL A 39 -4.02 10.67 -6.19
C VAL A 39 -3.93 9.53 -7.20
N GLU A 40 -2.75 8.94 -7.37
CA GLU A 40 -2.53 7.83 -8.30
C GLU A 40 -1.57 6.80 -7.75
N VAL A 41 -1.73 5.54 -8.16
CA VAL A 41 -0.71 4.51 -7.91
C VAL A 41 0.46 4.77 -8.85
N ASP A 42 1.64 5.05 -8.28
CA ASP A 42 2.86 5.25 -9.06
C ASP A 42 3.43 3.91 -9.55
N PRO A 43 3.51 3.66 -10.87
CA PRO A 43 4.10 2.45 -11.41
C PRO A 43 5.63 2.38 -11.20
N GLY A 44 6.28 3.50 -10.87
CA GLY A 44 7.69 3.56 -10.50
C GLY A 44 8.01 3.02 -9.10
N GLY A 45 6.99 2.82 -8.26
CA GLY A 45 7.14 2.32 -6.89
C GLY A 45 7.61 3.38 -5.89
N SER A 46 7.62 4.67 -6.24
CA SER A 46 7.99 5.77 -5.35
C SER A 46 6.83 6.77 -5.21
N GLY A 47 6.46 7.09 -3.98
CA GLY A 47 5.26 7.91 -3.73
C GLY A 47 5.32 8.68 -2.41
N GLN A 48 4.35 9.57 -2.23
CA GLN A 48 4.15 10.28 -0.98
C GLN A 48 3.55 9.38 0.11
N VAL A 49 2.77 8.37 -0.29
CA VAL A 49 2.29 7.30 0.61
C VAL A 49 2.80 5.96 0.11
N LEU A 50 3.18 5.08 1.01
CA LEU A 50 3.57 3.71 0.71
C LEU A 50 2.69 2.76 1.52
N LEU A 51 1.98 1.89 0.81
CA LEU A 51 1.14 0.85 1.39
C LEU A 51 1.84 -0.49 1.29
N LEU A 52 2.07 -1.09 2.44
CA LEU A 52 2.95 -2.22 2.65
C LEU A 52 2.06 -3.40 3.06
N PRO A 53 1.71 -4.30 2.13
CA PRO A 53 0.47 -5.08 2.24
C PRO A 53 0.49 -6.17 3.31
N LEU A 54 1.67 -6.69 3.66
CA LEU A 54 1.81 -7.73 4.67
C LEU A 54 3.18 -7.68 5.35
N TRP A 55 3.19 -7.64 6.67
CA TRP A 55 4.27 -8.16 7.50
C TRP A 55 3.76 -9.38 8.25
N THR A 56 4.65 -10.33 8.56
CA THR A 56 4.32 -11.53 9.34
C THR A 56 5.52 -12.11 10.08
N THR A 57 5.25 -12.77 11.20
CA THR A 57 6.17 -13.64 11.95
C THR A 57 5.68 -15.10 12.05
N THR A 58 4.56 -15.40 11.39
CA THR A 58 3.95 -16.74 11.36
C THR A 58 4.77 -17.71 10.51
N GLY A 59 4.58 -19.02 10.68
CA GLY A 59 5.26 -20.03 9.84
C GLY A 59 6.79 -20.01 9.90
N GLY A 60 7.38 -19.45 10.96
CA GLY A 60 8.83 -19.28 11.10
C GLY A 60 9.41 -18.12 10.28
N HIS A 61 8.57 -17.19 9.83
CA HIS A 61 9.00 -16.00 9.11
C HIS A 61 9.47 -14.90 10.06
N SER A 62 10.23 -13.97 9.52
CA SER A 62 10.46 -12.64 10.08
C SER A 62 10.43 -11.65 8.92
N THR A 63 10.01 -10.42 9.18
CA THR A 63 9.85 -9.41 8.14
C THR A 63 10.88 -8.31 8.32
N LEU A 64 11.61 -7.93 7.27
CA LEU A 64 12.50 -6.77 7.25
C LEU A 64 11.85 -5.64 6.44
N LEU A 65 11.71 -4.48 7.07
CA LEU A 65 11.30 -3.23 6.46
C LEU A 65 12.51 -2.46 5.97
N ASN A 66 12.42 -1.89 4.78
CA ASN A 66 13.37 -0.92 4.25
C ASN A 66 12.59 0.26 3.66
N ILE A 67 12.78 1.46 4.21
CA ILE A 67 12.19 2.71 3.71
C ILE A 67 13.33 3.61 3.25
N GLN A 68 13.27 4.07 2.01
CA GLN A 68 14.35 4.83 1.38
C GLN A 68 13.86 6.22 0.98
N ASN A 69 14.65 7.21 1.36
CA ASN A 69 14.68 8.49 0.68
C ASN A 69 15.66 8.38 -0.49
N LEU A 70 15.17 8.50 -1.72
CA LEU A 70 15.98 8.35 -2.94
C LEU A 70 16.19 9.68 -3.67
N HIS A 71 16.05 10.81 -2.97
CA HIS A 71 16.16 12.12 -3.60
C HIS A 71 17.64 12.48 -3.84
N GLU A 72 17.96 13.07 -4.99
CA GLU A 72 19.36 13.37 -5.35
C GLU A 72 19.88 14.68 -4.72
N THR A 73 18.99 15.64 -4.44
CA THR A 73 19.39 16.96 -3.91
C THR A 73 19.47 17.00 -2.36
N ALA A 74 20.67 17.35 -1.86
CA ALA A 74 21.10 17.49 -0.46
C ALA A 74 20.10 18.14 0.52
N SER A 75 19.28 19.10 0.07
CA SER A 75 18.40 19.90 0.92
C SER A 75 17.05 19.23 1.24
N TYR A 76 16.75 18.06 0.68
CA TYR A 76 15.45 17.39 0.85
C TYR A 76 15.53 16.21 1.82
N ARG A 77 15.86 16.53 3.08
CA ARG A 77 15.54 15.63 4.19
C ARG A 77 14.03 15.49 4.29
N LYS A 78 13.53 14.26 4.38
CA LYS A 78 12.10 13.97 4.45
C LYS A 78 11.69 13.59 5.86
N ILE A 79 10.41 13.79 6.15
CA ILE A 79 9.76 13.39 7.39
C ILE A 79 8.59 12.50 7.01
N ALA A 80 8.53 11.29 7.55
CA ALA A 80 7.47 10.34 7.26
C ALA A 80 6.85 9.80 8.54
N LYS A 81 5.54 9.57 8.53
CA LYS A 81 4.85 8.81 9.56
C LYS A 81 4.87 7.34 9.18
N LEU A 82 5.34 6.48 10.06
CA LEU A 82 5.26 5.03 9.93
C LEU A 82 4.16 4.52 10.87
N ARG A 83 3.30 3.67 10.35
CA ARG A 83 2.35 2.91 11.15
C ARG A 83 2.37 1.45 10.78
N LEU A 84 2.40 0.61 11.81
CA LEU A 84 2.12 -0.81 11.69
C LEU A 84 0.71 -1.05 12.22
N ARG A 85 -0.08 -1.79 11.45
CA ARG A 85 -1.41 -2.25 11.81
C ARG A 85 -1.40 -3.76 11.96
N ASP A 86 -2.20 -4.30 12.88
CA ASP A 86 -2.44 -5.74 12.98
C ASP A 86 -3.43 -6.22 11.90
N GLN A 87 -3.81 -7.50 11.99
CA GLN A 87 -4.70 -8.15 11.04
C GLN A 87 -6.17 -7.66 11.10
N GLU A 88 -6.59 -7.05 12.21
CA GLU A 88 -7.89 -6.39 12.36
C GLU A 88 -7.84 -4.90 12.02
N GLY A 89 -6.65 -4.34 11.76
CA GLY A 89 -6.44 -2.95 11.35
C GLY A 89 -6.16 -1.97 12.47
N ALA A 90 -6.06 -2.44 13.71
CA ALA A 90 -5.68 -1.58 14.83
C ALA A 90 -4.20 -1.19 14.71
N VAL A 91 -3.88 0.05 15.08
CA VAL A 91 -2.50 0.55 15.06
C VAL A 91 -1.74 -0.06 16.23
N VAL A 92 -0.76 -0.91 15.94
CA VAL A 92 0.11 -1.56 16.92
C VAL A 92 1.45 -0.84 17.10
N PHE A 93 1.81 0.04 16.16
CA PHE A 93 2.96 0.93 16.28
C PHE A 93 2.74 2.20 15.44
N SER A 94 3.16 3.35 15.96
CA SER A 94 3.19 4.63 15.23
C SER A 94 4.44 5.40 15.62
N GLY A 95 5.10 6.00 14.62
CA GLY A 95 6.23 6.88 14.86
C GLY A 95 6.53 7.80 13.68
N SER A 96 7.38 8.80 13.90
CA SER A 96 7.79 9.77 12.89
C SER A 96 9.27 9.60 12.57
N LEU A 97 9.57 9.24 11.32
CA LEU A 97 10.90 9.09 10.75
C LEU A 97 11.42 10.43 10.21
N TYR A 98 12.66 10.77 10.54
CA TYR A 98 13.36 11.96 10.08
C TYR A 98 14.65 11.54 9.35
N PHE A 99 14.58 11.47 8.02
CA PHE A 99 15.70 11.04 7.18
C PHE A 99 16.87 12.02 7.27
N HIS A 100 18.05 11.51 7.60
CA HIS A 100 19.27 12.27 7.78
C HIS A 100 19.74 12.93 6.50
N ASP A 101 19.64 12.20 5.40
CA ASP A 101 20.11 12.62 4.10
C ASP A 101 19.09 12.29 3.00
N PRO A 102 19.23 12.91 1.81
CA PRO A 102 18.37 12.63 0.67
C PRO A 102 18.47 11.21 0.08
N GLN A 103 19.57 10.51 0.36
CA GLN A 103 19.85 9.14 -0.07
C GLN A 103 19.92 8.18 1.13
N ASP A 104 19.15 8.48 2.16
CA ASP A 104 19.12 7.75 3.41
C ASP A 104 18.10 6.61 3.39
N ALA A 105 18.36 5.57 4.17
CA ALA A 105 17.50 4.41 4.28
C ALA A 105 17.32 4.06 5.76
N TRP A 106 16.07 3.91 6.18
CA TRP A 106 15.75 3.40 7.51
C TRP A 106 15.31 1.94 7.41
N THR A 107 15.90 1.10 8.27
CA THR A 107 15.65 -0.33 8.30
C THR A 107 15.15 -0.83 9.66
N ALA A 108 14.26 -1.81 9.65
CA ALA A 108 13.77 -2.46 10.87
C ALA A 108 13.33 -3.90 10.63
N GLY A 109 13.61 -4.79 11.58
CA GLY A 109 13.10 -6.16 11.59
C GLY A 109 11.85 -6.29 12.45
N ILE A 110 10.91 -7.12 12.03
CA ILE A 110 9.77 -7.59 12.80
C ILE A 110 9.95 -9.10 12.96
N GLY A 111 10.19 -9.54 14.19
CA GLY A 111 10.46 -10.94 14.52
C GLY A 111 9.54 -11.46 15.62
N PRO A 112 9.42 -12.79 15.78
CA PRO A 112 8.62 -13.39 16.83
C PRO A 112 9.18 -13.01 18.22
N ARG A 113 8.30 -12.79 19.18
CA ARG A 113 8.67 -12.45 20.56
C ARG A 113 8.51 -13.65 21.48
N GLU A 114 9.46 -13.84 22.40
CA GLU A 114 9.33 -14.83 23.47
C GLU A 114 8.10 -14.49 24.34
N GLY A 115 7.18 -15.44 24.48
CA GLY A 115 5.91 -15.23 25.19
C GLY A 115 4.72 -14.85 24.30
N GLY A 116 4.91 -14.74 22.98
CA GLY A 116 3.84 -14.52 22.00
C GLY A 116 3.82 -13.13 21.37
N GLY A 117 3.21 -13.04 20.19
CA GLY A 117 3.19 -11.83 19.36
C GLY A 117 4.53 -11.55 18.67
N SER A 118 4.66 -10.34 18.13
CA SER A 118 5.85 -9.88 17.42
C SER A 118 6.52 -8.70 18.10
N ARG A 119 7.76 -8.44 17.70
CA ARG A 119 8.55 -7.28 18.13
C ARG A 119 9.18 -6.60 16.92
N LEU A 120 9.00 -5.29 16.83
CA LEU A 120 9.77 -4.41 15.96
C LEU A 120 11.14 -4.15 16.61
N ILE A 121 12.20 -4.25 15.82
CA ILE A 121 13.59 -4.02 16.22
C ILE A 121 14.25 -3.16 15.15
N SER A 122 14.83 -2.03 15.54
CA SER A 122 15.67 -1.22 14.66
C SER A 122 16.92 -0.77 15.42
N SER A 123 18.06 -0.90 14.79
CA SER A 123 19.33 -0.31 15.24
C SER A 123 19.84 0.74 14.25
N ASP A 124 18.94 1.22 13.39
CA ASP A 124 19.23 2.22 12.38
C ASP A 124 19.46 3.58 13.06
N GLU A 125 20.40 4.37 12.53
CA GLU A 125 20.70 5.68 13.12
C GLU A 125 19.66 6.73 12.74
N THR A 126 18.87 6.51 11.67
CA THR A 126 17.81 7.44 11.25
C THR A 126 16.87 7.72 12.41
N CYS A 127 16.70 9.00 12.75
CA CYS A 127 15.87 9.37 13.89
C CYS A 127 14.41 8.93 13.71
N LEU A 128 13.97 8.02 14.57
CA LEU A 128 12.57 7.64 14.75
C LEU A 128 12.08 8.20 16.08
N LEU A 129 11.10 9.10 16.04
CA LEU A 129 10.41 9.59 17.23
C LEU A 129 9.12 8.80 17.45
N VAL A 130 8.84 8.46 18.71
CA VAL A 130 7.61 7.79 19.16
C VAL A 130 6.92 8.64 20.23
N ASP A 131 5.70 8.27 20.59
CA ASP A 131 5.01 8.86 21.73
C ASP A 131 5.44 8.16 23.02
N GLY A 132 6.06 8.92 23.91
CA GLY A 132 6.54 8.49 25.21
C GLY A 132 5.70 9.05 26.36
N GLU A 133 6.07 8.69 27.59
CA GLU A 133 5.32 9.11 28.80
C GLU A 133 5.28 10.64 28.98
N GLN A 134 6.31 11.35 28.51
CA GLN A 134 6.46 12.80 28.65
C GLN A 134 6.29 13.57 27.33
N GLY A 135 5.79 12.91 26.28
CA GLY A 135 5.66 13.46 24.93
C GLY A 135 6.57 12.75 23.93
N ALA A 136 7.00 13.45 22.89
CA ALA A 136 7.85 12.86 21.87
C ALA A 136 9.19 12.41 22.46
N GLU A 137 9.64 11.20 22.14
CA GLU A 137 10.94 10.67 22.55
C GLU A 137 11.60 9.83 21.44
N PRO A 138 12.94 9.74 21.40
CA PRO A 138 13.62 8.82 20.49
C PRO A 138 13.23 7.36 20.74
N PHE A 139 13.00 6.61 19.67
CA PHE A 139 12.73 5.18 19.74
C PHE A 139 13.89 4.43 20.39
N SER A 140 13.57 3.59 21.37
CA SER A 140 14.56 2.82 22.16
C SER A 140 15.17 1.63 21.41
N GLY A 141 14.81 1.45 20.13
CA GLY A 141 15.28 0.38 19.26
C GLY A 141 14.40 -0.87 19.26
N MET A 142 13.42 -0.98 20.18
CA MET A 142 12.48 -2.10 20.22
C MET A 142 11.06 -1.67 20.63
N ALA A 143 10.04 -2.27 20.00
CA ALA A 143 8.63 -2.16 20.40
C ALA A 143 7.92 -3.51 20.24
N ASP A 144 7.14 -3.91 21.25
CA ASP A 144 6.26 -5.07 21.17
C ASP A 144 5.00 -4.67 20.39
N LEU A 145 4.58 -5.51 19.43
CA LEU A 145 3.43 -5.24 18.55
C LEU A 145 2.18 -6.03 18.98
N ASP A 146 2.33 -7.04 19.84
CA ASP A 146 1.25 -7.94 20.31
C ASP A 146 0.33 -8.53 19.20
N ALA A 147 0.82 -8.57 17.96
CA ALA A 147 0.20 -9.20 16.79
C ALA A 147 1.23 -10.05 16.03
N GLU A 148 0.79 -11.06 15.28
CA GLU A 148 1.67 -11.98 14.53
C GLU A 148 1.83 -11.59 13.05
N TYR A 149 0.85 -10.87 12.50
CA TYR A 149 0.88 -10.38 11.13
C TYR A 149 0.00 -9.13 11.01
N GLY A 150 0.17 -8.41 9.90
CA GLY A 150 -0.50 -7.15 9.71
C GLY A 150 -0.01 -6.41 8.48
N SER A 151 -0.28 -5.11 8.41
CA SER A 151 0.16 -4.25 7.30
C SER A 151 0.87 -3.00 7.79
N ALA A 152 1.42 -2.20 6.88
CA ALA A 152 1.96 -0.90 7.22
C ALA A 152 1.54 0.19 6.23
N GLU A 153 1.50 1.41 6.74
CA GLU A 153 1.34 2.64 5.97
C GLU A 153 2.49 3.58 6.32
N VAL A 154 3.14 4.15 5.30
CA VAL A 154 4.16 5.19 5.45
C VAL A 154 3.67 6.43 4.72
N ILE A 155 3.53 7.54 5.42
CA ILE A 155 2.96 8.79 4.87
C ILE A 155 4.00 9.90 4.99
N LEU A 156 4.40 10.48 3.86
CA LEU A 156 5.25 11.66 3.85
C LEU A 156 4.51 12.84 4.48
N MET A 157 5.05 13.38 5.57
CA MET A 157 4.47 14.50 6.31
C MET A 157 5.07 15.85 5.90
N GLY A 158 6.30 15.83 5.40
CA GLY A 158 7.03 17.03 5.04
C GLY A 158 8.50 16.77 4.72
N SER A 159 9.22 17.86 4.55
CA SER A 159 10.62 17.88 4.13
C SER A 159 11.30 19.20 4.50
N GLY A 160 12.61 19.26 4.29
CA GLY A 160 13.38 20.50 4.44
C GLY A 160 13.67 20.87 5.89
N TRP A 161 13.55 19.90 6.81
CA TRP A 161 14.01 20.10 8.18
C TRP A 161 15.54 20.23 8.22
N THR A 162 16.04 20.95 9.21
CA THR A 162 17.45 21.30 9.31
C THR A 162 18.09 20.68 10.53
N VAL A 163 19.32 20.22 10.38
CA VAL A 163 20.17 19.81 11.50
C VAL A 163 20.49 21.07 12.32
N PRO A 164 20.33 21.03 13.65
CA PRO A 164 20.69 22.16 14.52
C PRO A 164 22.12 22.65 14.31
N ALA A 165 22.31 23.97 14.31
CA ALA A 165 23.58 24.59 13.92
C ALA A 165 24.73 24.39 14.94
N ASP A 166 24.41 23.91 16.15
CA ASP A 166 25.33 23.60 17.23
C ASP A 166 25.97 22.21 17.13
N GLN A 167 25.53 21.39 16.17
CA GLN A 167 26.09 20.05 15.93
C GLN A 167 27.52 20.11 15.37
N GLN A 168 28.41 19.30 15.94
CA GLN A 168 29.80 19.15 15.51
C GLN A 168 29.97 17.95 14.55
N PHE A 169 31.04 17.94 13.76
CA PHE A 169 31.37 16.80 12.89
C PHE A 169 32.32 15.82 13.60
N PRO A 170 32.08 14.49 13.51
CA PRO A 170 30.92 13.85 12.85
C PRO A 170 29.62 14.12 13.61
N ILE A 171 28.51 14.27 12.88
CA ILE A 171 27.19 14.55 13.45
C ILE A 171 26.81 13.41 14.40
N GLN A 172 26.36 13.76 15.61
CA GLN A 172 25.84 12.81 16.59
C GLN A 172 24.33 12.69 16.43
N TRP A 173 23.90 11.69 15.66
CA TRP A 173 22.50 11.54 15.28
C TRP A 173 21.56 11.22 16.43
N ASP A 174 22.06 10.55 17.48
CA ASP A 174 21.34 10.35 18.74
C ASP A 174 21.00 11.70 19.42
N VAL A 175 21.97 12.62 19.47
CA VAL A 175 21.77 13.96 20.01
C VAL A 175 20.80 14.76 19.14
N VAL A 176 20.94 14.70 17.81
CA VAL A 176 20.00 15.34 16.89
C VAL A 176 18.59 14.82 17.12
N CYS A 177 18.42 13.51 17.28
CA CYS A 177 17.11 12.92 17.50
C CYS A 177 16.45 13.41 18.81
N SER A 178 17.22 13.50 19.90
CA SER A 178 16.74 14.13 21.14
C SER A 178 16.37 15.61 20.94
N GLN A 179 17.15 16.38 20.17
CA GLN A 179 16.83 17.78 19.86
C GLN A 179 15.57 17.92 19.00
N LEU A 180 15.29 16.97 18.10
CA LEU A 180 14.04 16.94 17.34
C LEU A 180 12.84 16.61 18.25
N ALA A 181 13.02 15.75 19.24
CA ALA A 181 11.99 15.51 20.28
C ALA A 181 11.70 16.79 21.09
N ASP A 182 12.74 17.54 21.48
CA ASP A 182 12.57 18.82 22.20
C ASP A 182 11.78 19.86 21.39
N LYS A 183 11.91 19.87 20.05
CA LYS A 183 11.10 20.75 19.19
C LYS A 183 9.60 20.50 19.36
N TRP A 184 9.20 19.26 19.63
CA TRP A 184 7.80 18.90 19.90
C TRP A 184 7.36 19.18 21.33
N ASN A 185 8.24 18.92 22.30
CA ASN A 185 7.88 18.96 23.72
C ASN A 185 7.85 20.38 24.28
N VAL A 186 8.78 21.25 23.84
CA VAL A 186 8.95 22.61 24.39
C VAL A 186 9.37 23.65 23.34
N GLY A 187 9.39 23.26 22.06
CA GLY A 187 10.02 24.03 20.99
C GLY A 187 9.08 24.50 19.88
N GLU A 188 9.67 24.82 18.74
CA GLU A 188 8.96 25.51 17.64
C GLU A 188 7.78 24.70 17.07
N TRP A 189 7.86 23.37 17.05
CA TRP A 189 6.83 22.50 16.47
C TRP A 189 5.61 22.33 17.39
N GLU A 190 5.75 22.57 18.69
CA GLU A 190 4.59 22.69 19.58
C GLU A 190 3.64 23.82 19.14
N SER A 191 4.22 24.95 18.70
CA SER A 191 3.46 26.15 18.32
C SER A 191 3.18 26.26 16.82
N ASN A 192 4.08 25.73 15.97
CA ASN A 192 3.98 25.76 14.53
C ASN A 192 4.52 24.43 13.94
N PRO A 193 3.70 23.38 13.95
CA PRO A 193 4.10 22.07 13.49
C PRO A 193 4.43 22.07 11.98
N ASN A 194 3.81 22.93 11.18
CA ASN A 194 4.02 23.01 9.73
C ASN A 194 5.18 23.94 9.33
N THR A 195 6.21 24.03 10.17
CA THR A 195 7.47 24.70 9.81
C THR A 195 8.21 23.99 8.66
N PRO A 196 8.22 22.64 8.56
CA PRO A 196 8.69 21.94 7.37
C PRO A 196 7.84 22.29 6.13
N SER A 197 8.37 22.03 4.94
CA SER A 197 7.65 22.20 3.67
C SER A 197 7.36 20.86 3.02
N ILE A 198 6.35 20.75 2.17
CA ILE A 198 6.12 19.57 1.35
C ILE A 198 5.96 20.00 -0.11
N HIS A 199 6.25 19.09 -1.02
CA HIS A 199 6.05 19.26 -2.45
C HIS A 199 5.55 17.92 -3.01
N GLU A 200 4.64 17.97 -3.98
CA GLU A 200 4.08 16.80 -4.67
C GLU A 200 5.18 15.86 -5.22
N ALA A 201 6.23 16.43 -5.82
CA ALA A 201 7.38 15.67 -6.35
C ALA A 201 8.25 14.94 -5.29
N TYR A 202 8.00 15.07 -4.00
CA TYR A 202 8.78 14.35 -2.98
C TYR A 202 8.23 12.95 -2.76
N GLN A 203 9.05 11.93 -3.05
CA GLN A 203 8.62 10.54 -3.00
C GLN A 203 9.55 9.67 -2.14
N LEU A 204 9.00 8.70 -1.44
CA LEU A 204 9.72 7.66 -0.73
C LEU A 204 9.54 6.34 -1.46
N PHE A 205 10.45 5.40 -1.22
CA PHE A 205 10.30 4.01 -1.63
C PHE A 205 10.29 3.13 -0.38
N ALA A 206 9.49 2.06 -0.36
CA ALA A 206 9.61 1.04 0.67
C ALA A 206 9.36 -0.36 0.14
N GLU A 207 9.97 -1.33 0.81
CA GLU A 207 9.75 -2.75 0.55
C GLU A 207 9.77 -3.55 1.84
N TRP A 208 9.06 -4.69 1.82
CA TRP A 208 9.26 -5.77 2.75
C TRP A 208 10.20 -6.83 2.18
N GLN A 209 10.95 -7.46 3.06
CA GLN A 209 11.57 -8.76 2.83
C GLN A 209 11.06 -9.73 3.89
N ILE A 210 10.18 -10.65 3.51
CA ILE A 210 9.67 -11.70 4.40
C ILE A 210 10.60 -12.89 4.28
N ILE A 211 11.28 -13.24 5.36
CA ILE A 211 12.41 -14.17 5.40
C ILE A 211 12.04 -15.39 6.24
N GLN A 212 12.26 -16.59 5.72
CA GLN A 212 12.21 -17.83 6.49
C GLN A 212 13.61 -18.44 6.52
N VAL A 213 14.31 -18.32 7.65
CA VAL A 213 15.72 -18.72 7.75
C VAL A 213 15.88 -20.24 7.61
N GLU A 214 15.06 -21.02 8.30
CA GLU A 214 15.09 -22.50 8.22
C GLU A 214 14.79 -23.00 6.81
N GLY A 215 13.88 -22.32 6.11
CA GLY A 215 13.54 -22.60 4.72
C GLY A 215 14.51 -21.99 3.70
N GLY A 216 15.45 -21.13 4.09
CA GLY A 216 16.34 -20.44 3.15
C GLY A 216 15.60 -19.66 2.05
N VAL A 217 14.42 -19.12 2.35
CA VAL A 217 13.59 -18.36 1.40
C VAL A 217 13.43 -16.91 1.81
N VAL A 218 13.30 -16.04 0.82
CA VAL A 218 12.97 -14.62 0.99
C VAL A 218 11.94 -14.20 -0.05
N TYR A 219 10.95 -13.44 0.39
CA TYR A 219 9.94 -12.82 -0.45
C TYR A 219 10.15 -11.32 -0.41
N LYS A 220 10.47 -10.71 -1.55
CA LYS A 220 10.51 -9.26 -1.69
C LYS A 220 9.15 -8.75 -2.12
N VAL A 221 8.54 -7.89 -1.32
CA VAL A 221 7.22 -7.32 -1.60
C VAL A 221 7.38 -5.79 -1.62
N PRO A 222 7.41 -5.16 -2.81
CA PRO A 222 7.46 -3.70 -2.88
C PRO A 222 6.17 -3.11 -2.30
N GLY A 223 6.28 -1.94 -1.67
CA GLY A 223 5.11 -1.15 -1.29
C GLY A 223 4.38 -0.64 -2.52
N VAL A 224 3.05 -0.53 -2.42
CA VAL A 224 2.24 0.21 -3.40
C VAL A 224 2.43 1.68 -3.10
N ALA A 225 3.09 2.38 -4.01
CA ALA A 225 3.34 3.81 -3.91
C ALA A 225 2.16 4.61 -4.44
N ILE A 226 1.74 5.62 -3.67
CA ILE A 226 0.74 6.59 -4.07
C ILE A 226 1.40 7.94 -4.24
N ASP A 227 1.23 8.52 -5.43
CA ASP A 227 1.67 9.88 -5.75
C ASP A 227 0.50 10.86 -5.76
N GLY A 228 0.80 12.16 -5.68
CA GLY A 228 -0.23 13.22 -5.65
C GLY A 228 -1.16 13.15 -4.43
N TYR A 229 -0.72 12.51 -3.34
CA TYR A 229 -1.48 12.36 -2.10
C TYR A 229 -1.75 13.70 -1.39
N SER A 230 -0.74 14.55 -1.27
CA SER A 230 -0.93 15.89 -0.72
C SER A 230 0.17 16.89 -1.11
N ASP A 231 -0.22 18.14 -1.32
CA ASP A 231 0.71 19.27 -1.46
C ASP A 231 0.72 20.19 -0.21
N ARG A 232 -0.03 19.83 0.83
CA ARG A 232 -0.09 20.54 2.12
C ARG A 232 0.75 19.80 3.16
N VAL A 233 1.48 20.55 3.96
CA VAL A 233 2.31 19.98 5.03
C VAL A 233 1.40 19.39 6.09
N GLN A 234 1.70 18.17 6.52
CA GLN A 234 0.94 17.42 7.51
C GLN A 234 1.89 16.88 8.59
N HIS A 235 2.78 17.74 9.07
CA HIS A 235 3.72 17.38 10.12
C HIS A 235 2.98 17.42 11.45
N THR A 236 2.91 16.29 12.13
CA THR A 236 2.17 16.12 13.39
C THR A 236 3.05 15.47 14.44
N ARG A 237 2.60 15.50 15.69
CA ARG A 237 3.32 14.80 16.77
C ARG A 237 3.38 13.29 16.46
N PRO A 238 4.42 12.57 16.92
CA PRO A 238 4.51 11.12 16.75
C PRO A 238 3.28 10.35 17.22
N GLY A 239 2.70 10.74 18.37
CA GLY A 239 1.50 10.14 18.95
C GLY A 239 0.18 10.55 18.30
N ASP A 240 0.17 11.56 17.41
CA ASP A 240 -1.08 12.00 16.81
C ASP A 240 -1.67 10.91 15.90
N PRO A 241 -3.00 10.76 15.85
CA PRO A 241 -3.66 9.84 14.92
C PRO A 241 -3.71 10.37 13.48
N LEU A 242 -3.14 11.54 13.19
CA LEU A 242 -3.01 12.09 11.84
C LEU A 242 -1.52 12.31 11.49
N PRO A 243 -1.16 12.49 10.21
CA PRO A 243 -1.99 12.17 9.05
C PRO A 243 -2.25 10.67 8.91
N ASP A 244 -3.26 10.34 8.12
CA ASP A 244 -3.73 9.00 7.81
C ASP A 244 -4.15 8.90 6.33
N LEU A 245 -4.62 7.76 5.85
CA LEU A 245 -4.95 7.61 4.42
C LEU A 245 -6.11 8.51 3.94
N ALA A 246 -6.93 9.04 4.84
CA ALA A 246 -8.01 9.98 4.54
C ALA A 246 -7.57 11.46 4.61
N SER A 247 -6.35 11.74 5.06
CA SER A 247 -5.87 13.11 5.30
C SER A 247 -5.36 13.82 4.05
N GLY A 248 -5.17 13.16 2.90
CA GLY A 248 -4.53 13.78 1.72
C GLY A 248 -5.27 15.02 1.20
N HIS A 249 -4.59 16.13 0.94
CA HIS A 249 -5.26 17.34 0.41
C HIS A 249 -4.42 18.02 -0.68
N ASP A 250 -5.09 18.60 -1.67
CA ASP A 250 -4.50 19.54 -2.63
C ASP A 250 -4.69 21.01 -2.18
N THR A 251 -3.89 21.92 -2.74
CA THR A 251 -3.98 23.37 -2.48
C THR A 251 -5.21 23.91 -3.17
N GLY A 252 -6.36 23.80 -2.49
CA GLY A 252 -7.59 24.36 -3.02
C GLY A 252 -8.85 23.99 -2.28
N THR A 253 -8.92 22.85 -1.58
CA THR A 253 -10.22 22.38 -1.08
C THR A 253 -10.18 21.61 0.24
N ASP A 254 -10.99 22.07 1.20
CA ASP A 254 -11.28 21.34 2.44
C ASP A 254 -12.50 20.38 2.24
N GLU A 255 -13.27 20.51 1.14
CA GLU A 255 -14.33 19.59 0.71
C GLU A 255 -14.48 19.58 -0.83
N GLY A 256 -14.73 18.40 -1.43
CA GLY A 256 -15.43 18.29 -2.72
C GLY A 256 -14.63 18.21 -4.02
N ASN A 257 -13.28 18.29 -4.03
CA ASN A 257 -12.53 18.30 -5.31
C ASN A 257 -11.20 17.52 -5.32
N THR A 258 -10.94 16.60 -4.38
CA THR A 258 -9.72 15.78 -4.46
C THR A 258 -9.76 14.94 -5.73
N LYS A 259 -8.70 14.98 -6.51
CA LYS A 259 -8.60 14.25 -7.78
C LYS A 259 -7.97 12.89 -7.56
N SER A 260 -8.48 11.87 -8.24
CA SER A 260 -7.73 10.63 -8.46
C SER A 260 -7.37 10.50 -9.92
N ARG A 261 -6.23 9.90 -10.24
CA ARG A 261 -5.90 9.49 -11.60
C ARG A 261 -5.74 7.97 -11.65
N VAL A 262 -6.54 7.33 -12.50
CA VAL A 262 -6.58 5.87 -12.64
C VAL A 262 -6.25 5.48 -14.06
N CYS A 263 -5.21 4.67 -14.24
CA CYS A 263 -4.76 4.20 -15.54
C CYS A 263 -5.07 2.70 -15.73
N SER A 264 -5.74 2.34 -16.82
CA SER A 264 -6.01 0.95 -17.22
C SER A 264 -5.93 0.82 -18.75
N ASN A 265 -5.31 -0.27 -19.22
CA ASN A 265 -5.15 -0.56 -20.66
C ASN A 265 -4.55 0.62 -21.48
N GLY A 266 -3.59 1.34 -20.88
CA GLY A 266 -2.92 2.49 -21.51
C GLY A 266 -3.78 3.76 -21.61
N LYS A 267 -4.98 3.77 -21.02
CA LYS A 267 -5.83 4.97 -20.88
C LYS A 267 -5.83 5.40 -19.42
N CYS A 268 -5.66 6.70 -19.19
CA CYS A 268 -5.79 7.29 -17.87
C CYS A 268 -7.02 8.19 -17.82
N ARG A 269 -7.73 8.18 -16.70
CA ARG A 269 -8.84 9.08 -16.40
C ARG A 269 -8.56 9.80 -15.09
N GLU A 270 -8.94 11.06 -15.03
CA GLU A 270 -9.00 11.83 -13.79
C GLU A 270 -10.46 12.04 -13.41
N ASP A 271 -10.75 11.87 -12.12
CA ASP A 271 -12.08 12.03 -11.55
C ASP A 271 -11.97 12.84 -10.25
N THR A 272 -12.98 13.64 -9.95
CA THR A 272 -13.05 14.40 -8.70
C THR A 272 -13.96 13.73 -7.69
N TRP A 273 -13.59 13.86 -6.42
CA TRP A 273 -14.22 13.15 -5.32
C TRP A 273 -14.66 14.07 -4.19
N PRO A 274 -15.73 13.71 -3.45
CA PRO A 274 -16.18 14.46 -2.29
C PRO A 274 -15.13 14.54 -1.19
N THR A 275 -14.39 13.45 -0.99
CA THR A 275 -13.37 13.34 0.07
C THR A 275 -12.05 12.77 -0.46
N PRO A 276 -10.93 13.06 0.21
CA PRO A 276 -9.65 12.44 -0.13
C PRO A 276 -9.63 10.92 0.02
N LEU A 277 -10.37 10.41 1.00
CA LEU A 277 -10.54 8.97 1.20
C LEU A 277 -11.14 8.31 -0.04
N ASP A 278 -12.13 8.95 -0.66
CA ASP A 278 -12.75 8.46 -1.90
C ASP A 278 -11.76 8.52 -3.09
N ALA A 279 -10.95 9.58 -3.20
CA ALA A 279 -9.90 9.65 -4.22
C ALA A 279 -8.82 8.55 -4.04
N MET A 280 -8.42 8.27 -2.80
CA MET A 280 -7.51 7.17 -2.46
C MET A 280 -8.14 5.80 -2.80
N ALA A 281 -9.43 5.63 -2.49
CA ALA A 281 -10.17 4.41 -2.83
C ALA A 281 -10.24 4.17 -4.33
N ALA A 282 -10.46 5.23 -5.12
CA ALA A 282 -10.47 5.16 -6.57
C ALA A 282 -9.09 4.77 -7.14
N ALA A 283 -8.01 5.36 -6.62
CA ALA A 283 -6.64 5.04 -7.02
C ALA A 283 -6.29 3.56 -6.76
N LEU A 284 -6.80 2.99 -5.67
CA LEU A 284 -6.57 1.60 -5.26
C LEU A 284 -7.62 0.61 -5.79
N MET A 285 -8.59 1.08 -6.57
CA MET A 285 -9.72 0.27 -6.99
C MET A 285 -9.27 -0.92 -7.83
N VAL A 286 -9.71 -2.12 -7.45
CA VAL A 286 -9.53 -3.35 -8.20
C VAL A 286 -10.89 -3.93 -8.52
N ASP A 287 -11.29 -3.95 -9.80
CA ASP A 287 -12.49 -4.64 -10.26
C ASP A 287 -12.28 -6.16 -10.23
N HIS A 288 -11.17 -6.60 -10.80
CA HIS A 288 -10.78 -8.01 -10.79
C HIS A 288 -9.27 -8.18 -10.96
N PHE A 289 -8.78 -9.34 -10.56
CA PHE A 289 -7.39 -9.74 -10.76
C PHE A 289 -7.25 -11.21 -11.13
N ARG A 290 -6.14 -11.54 -11.79
CA ARG A 290 -5.84 -12.91 -12.23
C ARG A 290 -4.40 -13.27 -11.90
N GLY A 291 -4.22 -14.46 -11.36
CA GLY A 291 -2.90 -15.00 -11.04
C GLY A 291 -2.80 -16.48 -11.37
N SER A 292 -1.64 -17.04 -11.08
CA SER A 292 -1.38 -18.47 -11.19
C SER A 292 -1.13 -19.07 -9.81
N TYR A 293 -1.41 -20.36 -9.69
CA TYR A 293 -1.09 -21.14 -8.50
C TYR A 293 -0.39 -22.44 -8.91
N ASN A 294 0.47 -22.93 -8.02
CA ASN A 294 1.14 -24.21 -8.12
C ASN A 294 1.22 -24.86 -6.74
N ILE A 295 0.67 -26.07 -6.66
CA ILE A 295 0.59 -26.91 -5.45
C ILE A 295 1.07 -28.33 -5.75
N ASN A 296 1.88 -28.51 -6.80
CA ASN A 296 2.39 -29.80 -7.21
C ASN A 296 3.31 -30.41 -6.14
N PRO A 297 2.93 -31.54 -5.51
CA PRO A 297 3.69 -32.13 -4.42
C PRO A 297 5.06 -32.64 -4.86
N ASN A 298 5.22 -33.03 -6.14
CA ASN A 298 6.51 -33.48 -6.68
C ASN A 298 7.55 -32.35 -6.78
N LEU A 299 7.09 -31.10 -6.79
CA LEU A 299 7.94 -29.91 -6.77
C LEU A 299 8.04 -29.29 -5.37
N GLY A 300 7.38 -29.88 -4.37
CA GLY A 300 7.16 -29.24 -3.08
C GLY A 300 6.57 -27.83 -3.24
N ALA A 301 5.69 -27.64 -4.23
CA ALA A 301 5.14 -26.35 -4.55
C ALA A 301 4.02 -25.98 -3.58
N ALA A 302 3.96 -24.71 -3.17
CA ALA A 302 2.91 -24.15 -2.35
C ALA A 302 2.56 -22.75 -2.85
N THR A 303 1.29 -22.37 -2.76
CA THR A 303 0.81 -21.04 -3.14
C THR A 303 -0.12 -20.49 -2.08
N ASP A 304 0.14 -19.28 -1.63
CA ASP A 304 -0.78 -18.47 -0.83
C ASP A 304 -1.11 -17.18 -1.59
N LEU A 305 -2.35 -16.71 -1.48
CA LEU A 305 -2.82 -15.41 -1.94
C LEU A 305 -3.17 -14.57 -0.71
N VAL A 306 -2.64 -13.37 -0.62
CA VAL A 306 -2.99 -12.39 0.41
C VAL A 306 -3.62 -11.18 -0.26
N ILE A 307 -4.71 -10.69 0.29
CA ILE A 307 -5.42 -9.51 -0.21
C ILE A 307 -5.52 -8.54 0.95
N ASN A 308 -4.85 -7.39 0.82
CA ASN A 308 -4.96 -6.29 1.76
C ASN A 308 -6.04 -5.29 1.30
N TYR A 309 -6.96 -4.92 2.18
CA TYR A 309 -7.97 -3.88 2.01
C TYR A 309 -7.62 -2.68 2.90
N PRO A 310 -6.68 -1.81 2.47
CA PRO A 310 -6.06 -0.83 3.37
C PRO A 310 -7.04 0.25 3.86
N LEU A 311 -8.17 0.44 3.15
CA LEU A 311 -9.16 1.47 3.46
C LEU A 311 -10.39 0.96 4.22
N VAL A 312 -10.51 -0.36 4.43
CA VAL A 312 -11.74 -0.96 4.97
C VAL A 312 -12.12 -0.38 6.34
N MET A 313 -11.13 -0.11 7.20
CA MET A 313 -11.35 0.49 8.52
C MET A 313 -11.84 1.93 8.43
N TYR A 314 -11.27 2.72 7.53
CA TYR A 314 -11.67 4.11 7.32
C TYR A 314 -13.13 4.22 6.86
N PHE A 315 -13.55 3.33 5.94
CA PHE A 315 -14.94 3.26 5.49
C PHE A 315 -15.88 2.69 6.55
N SER A 316 -15.44 1.68 7.32
CA SER A 316 -16.21 1.14 8.44
C SER A 316 -16.48 2.19 9.52
N GLU A 317 -15.50 3.05 9.82
CA GLU A 317 -15.65 4.15 10.78
C GLU A 317 -16.54 5.27 10.24
N ARG A 318 -16.39 5.65 8.96
CA ARG A 318 -17.15 6.72 8.32
C ARG A 318 -18.63 6.36 8.13
N ASP A 319 -18.90 5.17 7.59
CA ASP A 319 -20.23 4.80 7.10
C ASP A 319 -21.00 3.93 8.12
N GLY A 320 -20.31 3.39 9.13
CA GLY A 320 -20.85 2.44 10.10
C GLY A 320 -21.09 1.04 9.50
N LEU A 321 -20.97 0.01 10.33
CA LEU A 321 -21.32 -1.37 9.95
C LEU A 321 -22.84 -1.47 9.73
N GLY A 322 -23.31 -1.24 8.49
CA GLY A 322 -24.70 -1.48 8.09
C GLY A 322 -25.52 -0.28 7.63
N SER A 323 -24.92 0.83 7.19
CA SER A 323 -25.70 1.86 6.49
C SER A 323 -26.20 1.31 5.14
N PRO A 324 -27.53 1.20 4.91
CA PRO A 324 -28.05 0.82 3.60
C PRO A 324 -27.89 2.03 2.68
N VAL A 325 -26.76 2.11 1.98
CA VAL A 325 -26.64 3.03 0.86
C VAL A 325 -27.39 2.36 -0.29
N ASP A 326 -28.62 2.81 -0.54
CA ASP A 326 -29.58 2.17 -1.45
C ASP A 326 -29.04 1.86 -2.86
N HIS A 327 -27.87 2.41 -3.26
CA HIS A 327 -27.24 2.11 -4.55
C HIS A 327 -25.69 2.07 -4.56
N ALA A 328 -25.01 2.08 -3.40
CA ALA A 328 -23.55 2.01 -3.35
C ALA A 328 -23.07 0.86 -2.46
N VAL A 329 -22.02 0.18 -2.91
CA VAL A 329 -21.49 -1.01 -2.24
C VAL A 329 -20.61 -0.62 -1.04
N PRO A 330 -20.84 -1.09 0.19
CA PRO A 330 -20.13 -0.56 1.36
C PRO A 330 -18.65 -0.95 1.35
N LEU A 331 -17.77 0.03 1.16
CA LEU A 331 -16.32 -0.19 1.16
C LEU A 331 -15.74 -0.58 2.55
N GLY A 332 -16.59 -0.59 3.58
CA GLY A 332 -16.27 -1.07 4.93
C GLY A 332 -16.30 -2.60 5.09
N HIS A 333 -16.39 -3.36 4.00
CA HIS A 333 -16.39 -4.83 4.03
C HIS A 333 -15.27 -5.40 3.14
N SER A 334 -14.62 -6.46 3.62
CA SER A 334 -13.60 -7.23 2.90
C SER A 334 -14.18 -8.54 2.41
N PHE A 335 -14.25 -8.73 1.08
CA PHE A 335 -14.74 -9.97 0.48
C PHE A 335 -14.11 -10.21 -0.90
N VAL A 336 -13.96 -11.49 -1.25
CA VAL A 336 -13.44 -11.91 -2.56
C VAL A 336 -14.25 -13.07 -3.13
N GLN A 337 -14.63 -12.93 -4.40
CA GLN A 337 -15.12 -14.03 -5.22
C GLN A 337 -13.96 -14.59 -6.03
N MET A 338 -13.83 -15.91 -6.12
CA MET A 338 -12.74 -16.53 -6.86
C MET A 338 -13.20 -17.76 -7.65
N ALA A 339 -12.71 -17.86 -8.88
CA ALA A 339 -12.84 -19.04 -9.74
C ALA A 339 -11.45 -19.55 -10.12
N THR A 340 -11.30 -20.86 -10.31
CA THR A 340 -10.03 -21.46 -10.71
C THR A 340 -10.16 -22.23 -12.02
N TYR A 341 -9.11 -22.17 -12.82
CA TYR A 341 -9.03 -22.78 -14.13
C TYR A 341 -7.84 -23.72 -14.22
N ASP A 342 -8.01 -24.82 -14.95
CA ASP A 342 -6.89 -25.70 -15.30
C ASP A 342 -6.02 -25.07 -16.41
N ARG A 343 -4.90 -25.73 -16.75
CA ARG A 343 -3.97 -25.29 -17.81
C ARG A 343 -4.60 -25.14 -19.20
N VAL A 344 -5.75 -25.76 -19.44
CA VAL A 344 -6.46 -25.73 -20.72
C VAL A 344 -7.57 -24.68 -20.70
N GLY A 345 -7.75 -23.97 -19.57
CA GLY A 345 -8.75 -22.93 -19.40
C GLY A 345 -10.14 -23.46 -19.10
N ASN A 346 -10.29 -24.75 -18.79
CA ASN A 346 -11.58 -25.26 -18.35
C ASN A 346 -11.85 -24.73 -16.94
N ASP A 347 -13.06 -24.21 -16.75
CA ASP A 347 -13.56 -23.89 -15.43
C ASP A 347 -13.67 -25.18 -14.60
N ARG A 348 -13.06 -25.19 -13.42
CA ARG A 348 -13.03 -26.37 -12.54
C ARG A 348 -13.77 -26.15 -11.23
N VAL A 349 -14.02 -24.90 -10.86
CA VAL A 349 -14.62 -24.54 -9.58
C VAL A 349 -15.68 -23.47 -9.83
N PRO A 350 -16.98 -23.78 -9.65
CA PRO A 350 -18.01 -22.75 -9.57
C PRO A 350 -17.64 -21.76 -8.45
N GLN A 351 -17.76 -20.48 -8.77
CA GLN A 351 -17.41 -19.31 -7.95
C GLN A 351 -17.47 -19.55 -6.43
N GLY A 352 -16.30 -19.65 -5.80
CA GLY A 352 -16.17 -19.69 -4.35
C GLY A 352 -16.12 -18.28 -3.76
N CYS A 353 -16.78 -18.10 -2.62
CA CYS A 353 -16.88 -16.84 -1.90
C CYS A 353 -16.12 -16.93 -0.58
N VAL A 354 -15.20 -15.99 -0.31
CA VAL A 354 -14.42 -15.95 0.92
C VAL A 354 -14.65 -14.61 1.62
N GLY A 355 -15.13 -14.62 2.87
CA GLY A 355 -15.19 -13.43 3.74
C GLY A 355 -16.56 -13.06 4.34
N VAL A 356 -17.68 -13.72 3.99
CA VAL A 356 -19.00 -13.44 4.61
C VAL A 356 -19.88 -14.69 4.76
N PRO A 357 -20.56 -14.91 5.90
CA PRO A 357 -21.29 -16.15 6.19
C PRO A 357 -22.76 -16.19 5.77
N GLN A 358 -23.36 -15.08 5.33
CA GLN A 358 -24.83 -15.00 5.15
C GLN A 358 -25.29 -14.73 3.71
N LEU A 359 -24.37 -14.72 2.74
CA LEU A 359 -24.74 -14.45 1.35
C LEU A 359 -24.68 -15.75 0.55
N GLU A 360 -25.84 -16.17 0.05
CA GLU A 360 -25.99 -17.23 -0.95
C GLU A 360 -25.18 -16.81 -2.18
N CYS A 361 -23.99 -17.38 -2.32
CA CYS A 361 -23.25 -17.35 -3.57
C CYS A 361 -23.91 -18.32 -4.54
N TRP A 362 -23.96 -17.94 -5.81
CA TRP A 362 -24.68 -18.72 -6.82
C TRP A 362 -24.18 -20.18 -6.85
N ASP A 363 -25.15 -21.11 -6.80
CA ASP A 363 -25.14 -22.55 -7.10
C ASP A 363 -24.13 -23.50 -6.42
N THR A 364 -23.38 -23.08 -5.41
CA THR A 364 -22.77 -24.05 -4.47
C THR A 364 -22.90 -23.56 -3.03
N GLU A 365 -23.76 -24.20 -2.25
CA GLU A 365 -23.81 -24.08 -0.79
C GLU A 365 -22.53 -24.69 -0.19
N TRP A 366 -21.40 -24.04 -0.38
CA TRP A 366 -20.22 -24.33 0.41
C TRP A 366 -20.31 -23.53 1.70
N SER A 367 -20.78 -24.17 2.77
CA SER A 367 -20.67 -23.61 4.10
C SER A 367 -19.18 -23.50 4.46
N ALA A 368 -18.64 -22.29 4.38
CA ALA A 368 -17.32 -22.01 4.92
C ALA A 368 -17.30 -22.45 6.40
N PRO A 369 -16.29 -23.22 6.85
CA PRO A 369 -16.19 -23.55 8.25
C PRO A 369 -15.91 -22.25 9.03
N GLN A 370 -16.88 -21.89 9.86
CA GLN A 370 -16.96 -20.73 10.75
C GLN A 370 -17.52 -19.44 10.10
N PRO A 371 -18.55 -18.82 10.73
CA PRO A 371 -18.91 -17.46 10.38
C PRO A 371 -17.79 -16.54 10.83
N LEU A 372 -17.02 -16.01 9.87
CA LEU A 372 -16.37 -14.73 10.09
C LEU A 372 -17.51 -13.74 10.32
N ASP A 373 -17.56 -13.12 11.50
CA ASP A 373 -18.40 -11.95 11.73
C ASP A 373 -18.18 -10.99 10.55
N PRO A 374 -19.20 -10.33 9.96
CA PRO A 374 -19.07 -9.36 8.84
C PRO A 374 -18.19 -8.13 9.12
N GLN A 375 -17.17 -8.26 9.97
CA GLN A 375 -16.21 -7.25 10.34
C GLN A 375 -15.31 -6.88 9.16
N ALA A 376 -14.95 -5.61 9.14
CA ALA A 376 -13.90 -5.06 8.30
C ALA A 376 -12.57 -5.75 8.63
N LEU A 377 -12.15 -6.73 7.84
CA LEU A 377 -10.85 -7.38 7.97
C LEU A 377 -9.89 -6.82 6.91
N PRO A 378 -8.88 -6.02 7.29
CA PRO A 378 -7.94 -5.47 6.33
C PRO A 378 -7.09 -6.52 5.61
N ILE A 379 -6.93 -7.73 6.15
CA ILE A 379 -6.12 -8.78 5.53
C ILE A 379 -6.94 -10.04 5.39
N MET A 380 -7.08 -10.51 4.15
CA MET A 380 -7.59 -11.84 3.84
C MET A 380 -6.48 -12.69 3.23
N ALA A 381 -6.41 -13.96 3.63
CA ALA A 381 -5.46 -14.92 3.11
C ALA A 381 -6.19 -16.17 2.59
N VAL A 382 -5.73 -16.69 1.45
CA VAL A 382 -6.19 -17.94 0.85
C VAL A 382 -4.97 -18.82 0.63
N SER A 383 -4.99 -20.02 1.19
CA SER A 383 -3.96 -21.04 0.96
C SER A 383 -4.50 -22.11 0.02
N PHE A 384 -3.78 -22.37 -1.07
CA PHE A 384 -4.17 -23.37 -2.07
C PHE A 384 -3.67 -24.74 -1.62
N ASN A 385 -4.58 -25.71 -1.42
CA ASN A 385 -4.24 -27.02 -0.87
C ASN A 385 -4.73 -28.17 -1.77
N PRO A 386 -3.94 -29.25 -1.93
CA PRO A 386 -4.39 -30.45 -2.64
C PRO A 386 -5.42 -31.24 -1.81
N ALA A 387 -6.44 -31.74 -2.49
CA ALA A 387 -7.63 -32.38 -1.92
C ALA A 387 -7.40 -33.64 -1.04
N GLU A 388 -6.25 -34.30 -1.13
CA GLU A 388 -6.10 -35.68 -0.61
C GLU A 388 -4.69 -36.04 -0.12
N SER A 389 -3.74 -35.10 -0.05
CA SER A 389 -2.41 -35.49 0.42
C SER A 389 -2.35 -35.50 1.95
N GLN A 390 -2.03 -36.65 2.54
CA GLN A 390 -1.54 -36.75 3.93
C GLN A 390 -0.26 -35.93 4.19
N ILE A 391 0.32 -35.38 3.12
CA ILE A 391 1.45 -34.46 3.10
C ILE A 391 0.97 -33.21 2.34
N ALA A 392 -0.02 -32.48 2.88
CA ALA A 392 -0.34 -31.16 2.35
C ALA A 392 0.97 -30.34 2.37
N PRO A 393 1.38 -29.70 1.26
CA PRO A 393 2.44 -28.71 1.37
C PRO A 393 2.00 -27.73 2.45
N SER A 394 2.90 -27.45 3.41
CA SER A 394 2.58 -26.43 4.40
C SER A 394 2.26 -25.14 3.65
N ALA A 395 1.24 -24.40 4.11
CA ALA A 395 0.99 -23.04 3.65
C ALA A 395 2.31 -22.26 3.58
N VAL A 396 2.43 -21.38 2.60
CA VAL A 396 3.66 -20.62 2.39
C VAL A 396 3.95 -19.77 3.61
N LEU A 397 2.95 -19.04 4.09
CA LEU A 397 3.05 -18.07 5.17
C LEU A 397 2.51 -18.59 6.50
N ASP A 398 1.64 -19.61 6.47
CA ASP A 398 1.00 -20.19 7.66
C ASP A 398 0.23 -19.14 8.49
N LEU A 399 -0.48 -18.23 7.80
CA LEU A 399 -1.26 -17.17 8.44
C LEU A 399 -2.48 -17.77 9.19
N PRO A 400 -2.69 -17.42 10.47
CA PRO A 400 -3.92 -17.76 11.18
C PRO A 400 -5.16 -17.28 10.42
N GLY A 401 -6.21 -18.10 10.42
CA GLY A 401 -7.47 -17.76 9.74
C GLY A 401 -7.41 -17.78 8.20
N ALA A 402 -6.28 -18.15 7.59
CA ALA A 402 -6.20 -18.30 6.14
C ALA A 402 -7.22 -19.33 5.64
N TRP A 403 -8.02 -18.93 4.66
CA TRP A 403 -9.01 -19.81 4.05
C TRP A 403 -8.30 -20.88 3.24
N ARG A 404 -8.60 -22.15 3.52
CA ARG A 404 -8.01 -23.27 2.80
C ARG A 404 -8.88 -23.61 1.61
N MET A 405 -8.34 -23.42 0.43
CA MET A 405 -8.98 -23.88 -0.79
C MET A 405 -8.70 -25.37 -0.97
N GLU A 406 -9.58 -26.19 -0.41
CA GLU A 406 -9.56 -27.66 -0.49
C GLU A 406 -10.82 -28.13 -1.21
N PHE A 407 -10.69 -29.03 -2.20
CA PHE A 407 -11.85 -29.65 -2.88
C PHE A 407 -11.80 -31.17 -2.72
N PRO A 408 -12.44 -31.75 -1.69
CA PRO A 408 -12.45 -33.20 -1.50
C PRO A 408 -12.98 -33.92 -2.74
N SER A 409 -12.42 -35.09 -3.02
CA SER A 409 -12.82 -35.96 -4.13
C SER A 409 -14.25 -36.51 -4.00
N GLU A 410 -14.84 -36.46 -2.80
CA GLU A 410 -16.18 -36.95 -2.48
C GLU A 410 -17.07 -35.87 -1.83
N ASN A 411 -17.21 -34.72 -2.46
CA ASN A 411 -18.28 -33.78 -2.10
C ASN A 411 -19.63 -34.24 -2.68
N GLU A 412 -20.74 -33.87 -2.01
CA GLU A 412 -22.13 -34.07 -2.45
C GLU A 412 -22.40 -33.59 -3.90
N TYR A 413 -21.53 -32.72 -4.43
CA TYR A 413 -21.61 -32.09 -5.75
C TYR A 413 -20.66 -32.67 -6.83
N GLN A 414 -19.90 -33.74 -6.56
CA GLN A 414 -19.00 -34.41 -7.54
C GLN A 414 -18.03 -33.47 -8.30
N LEU A 415 -17.58 -32.38 -7.67
CA LEU A 415 -16.60 -31.49 -8.28
C LEU A 415 -15.22 -32.17 -8.33
N PRO A 416 -14.45 -32.00 -9.43
CA PRO A 416 -13.10 -32.54 -9.50
C PRO A 416 -12.19 -31.87 -8.47
N PRO A 417 -11.16 -32.56 -7.97
CA PRO A 417 -10.20 -31.96 -7.05
C PRO A 417 -9.48 -30.79 -7.74
N LEU A 418 -8.99 -29.85 -6.93
CA LEU A 418 -8.19 -28.73 -7.41
C LEU A 418 -6.99 -29.27 -8.22
N PRO A 419 -6.80 -28.85 -9.48
CA PRO A 419 -5.62 -29.22 -10.25
C PRO A 419 -4.33 -28.87 -9.48
N SER A 420 -3.25 -29.61 -9.71
CA SER A 420 -1.98 -29.31 -9.03
C SER A 420 -1.35 -27.97 -9.43
N GLU A 421 -1.88 -27.34 -10.48
CA GLU A 421 -1.44 -26.08 -11.05
C GLU A 421 -2.51 -25.52 -11.98
N GLY A 422 -2.59 -24.19 -12.04
CA GLY A 422 -3.60 -23.52 -12.85
C GLY A 422 -3.55 -22.00 -12.71
N SER A 423 -4.64 -21.36 -13.10
CA SER A 423 -4.87 -19.94 -12.87
C SER A 423 -6.11 -19.72 -12.01
N PHE A 424 -6.18 -18.54 -11.40
CA PHE A 424 -7.37 -18.10 -10.70
C PHE A 424 -7.80 -16.73 -11.25
N HIS A 425 -9.09 -16.47 -11.19
CA HIS A 425 -9.70 -15.18 -11.43
C HIS A 425 -10.45 -14.80 -10.18
N ALA A 426 -10.10 -13.66 -9.60
CA ALA A 426 -10.68 -13.17 -8.38
C ALA A 426 -11.24 -11.76 -8.56
N ARG A 427 -12.33 -11.47 -7.85
CA ARG A 427 -12.99 -10.18 -7.78
C ARG A 427 -13.11 -9.77 -6.33
N PRO A 428 -12.35 -8.77 -5.86
CA PRO A 428 -12.60 -8.20 -4.56
C PRO A 428 -13.89 -7.38 -4.69
N SER A 429 -14.94 -7.79 -4.01
CA SER A 429 -16.23 -7.10 -4.07
C SER A 429 -16.66 -6.72 -2.66
N SER A 430 -17.32 -5.59 -2.49
CA SER A 430 -17.90 -5.18 -1.21
C SER A 430 -19.38 -5.63 -1.05
N ASN A 431 -19.98 -6.30 -2.05
CA ASN A 431 -21.29 -6.98 -1.97
C ASN A 431 -21.42 -8.06 -3.06
N SER A 432 -22.09 -9.17 -2.77
CA SER A 432 -22.18 -10.33 -3.66
C SER A 432 -23.34 -10.31 -4.67
N LEU A 433 -24.29 -9.37 -4.59
CA LEU A 433 -25.57 -9.53 -5.29
C LEU A 433 -25.88 -8.54 -6.42
N ASN A 434 -25.15 -7.42 -6.54
CA ASN A 434 -25.44 -6.43 -7.58
C ASN A 434 -24.17 -6.03 -8.34
N TYR A 435 -24.22 -6.13 -9.67
CA TYR A 435 -23.25 -5.59 -10.64
C TYR A 435 -23.22 -4.04 -10.64
N GLY A 436 -23.53 -3.40 -9.51
CA GLY A 436 -23.60 -1.96 -9.34
C GLY A 436 -22.21 -1.33 -9.16
N TRP A 437 -22.19 0.00 -9.17
CA TRP A 437 -21.00 0.79 -8.91
C TRP A 437 -20.71 0.82 -7.40
N SER A 438 -19.50 0.45 -7.00
CA SER A 438 -19.00 0.58 -5.62
C SER A 438 -18.83 2.04 -5.24
N MET A 439 -18.43 2.87 -6.21
CA MET A 439 -18.28 4.32 -6.05
C MET A 439 -18.68 5.04 -7.33
N ILE A 440 -19.12 6.29 -7.20
CA ILE A 440 -19.44 7.17 -8.34
C ILE A 440 -18.72 8.50 -8.09
N SER A 441 -17.93 8.96 -9.07
CA SER A 441 -17.25 10.25 -8.97
C SER A 441 -18.23 11.42 -9.14
N ASN A 442 -17.78 12.65 -8.87
CA ASN A 442 -18.60 13.85 -9.11
C ASN A 442 -18.99 14.03 -10.58
N GLU A 443 -18.21 13.47 -11.52
CA GLU A 443 -18.50 13.45 -12.95
C GLU A 443 -19.54 12.37 -13.34
N GLY A 444 -20.01 11.55 -12.40
CA GLY A 444 -20.95 10.47 -12.64
C GLY A 444 -20.29 9.16 -13.08
N ASN A 445 -18.96 9.07 -12.99
CA ASN A 445 -18.23 7.88 -13.40
C ASN A 445 -18.28 6.79 -12.33
N GLY A 446 -18.80 5.63 -12.70
CA GLY A 446 -18.86 4.47 -11.82
C GLY A 446 -17.54 3.69 -11.74
N PHE A 447 -17.23 3.18 -10.55
CA PHE A 447 -16.13 2.27 -10.26
C PHE A 447 -16.67 0.97 -9.68
N ARG A 448 -16.07 -0.17 -10.03
CA ARG A 448 -16.49 -1.51 -9.55
C ARG A 448 -15.35 -2.19 -8.82
N GLY A 449 -15.72 -3.07 -7.89
CA GLY A 449 -14.79 -3.84 -7.07
C GLY A 449 -14.53 -3.20 -5.72
N ALA A 450 -13.29 -3.31 -5.23
CA ALA A 450 -12.89 -2.73 -3.95
C ALA A 450 -11.44 -2.20 -3.96
N PRO A 451 -11.10 -1.21 -3.11
CA PRO A 451 -9.73 -0.79 -2.87
C PRO A 451 -8.91 -1.93 -2.26
N ALA A 452 -8.04 -2.57 -3.05
CA ALA A 452 -7.37 -3.80 -2.64
C ALA A 452 -5.96 -3.93 -3.21
N ILE A 453 -5.08 -4.59 -2.45
CA ILE A 453 -3.70 -4.90 -2.84
C ILE A 453 -3.51 -6.42 -2.74
N PRO A 454 -3.75 -7.17 -3.82
CA PRO A 454 -3.51 -8.61 -3.85
C PRO A 454 -2.02 -8.92 -4.10
N VAL A 455 -1.50 -9.91 -3.37
CA VAL A 455 -0.12 -10.41 -3.50
C VAL A 455 -0.15 -11.94 -3.47
N VAL A 456 0.47 -12.57 -4.46
CA VAL A 456 0.63 -14.02 -4.54
C VAL A 456 2.01 -14.41 -4.05
N PHE A 457 2.07 -15.37 -3.14
CA PHE A 457 3.29 -15.99 -2.62
C PHE A 457 3.40 -17.41 -3.13
N GLN A 458 4.50 -17.74 -3.79
CA GLN A 458 4.79 -19.09 -4.26
C GLN A 458 6.12 -19.59 -3.72
N ARG A 459 6.15 -20.85 -3.30
CA ARG A 459 7.35 -21.56 -2.88
C ARG A 459 7.51 -22.85 -3.66
N TYR A 460 8.74 -23.22 -3.98
CA TYR A 460 9.11 -24.51 -4.57
C TYR A 460 10.25 -25.13 -3.77
N VAL A 461 10.14 -26.42 -3.47
CA VAL A 461 11.13 -27.22 -2.73
C VAL A 461 11.47 -28.44 -3.57
N ASN A 462 12.29 -28.25 -4.61
CA ASN A 462 12.44 -29.23 -5.70
C ASN A 462 13.89 -29.62 -6.02
N GLY A 463 14.86 -29.37 -5.14
CA GLY A 463 16.25 -29.75 -5.40
C GLY A 463 17.01 -30.24 -4.18
N VAL A 464 18.07 -30.99 -4.46
CA VAL A 464 19.15 -31.34 -3.53
C VAL A 464 20.44 -30.77 -4.12
N LEU A 465 21.08 -29.83 -3.41
CA LEU A 465 22.44 -29.40 -3.67
C LEU A 465 23.38 -30.31 -2.86
N GLU A 466 24.46 -30.81 -3.46
CA GLU A 466 25.51 -31.46 -2.69
C GLU A 466 26.26 -30.38 -1.90
N GLY A 467 26.16 -30.44 -0.56
CA GLY A 467 26.97 -29.61 0.31
C GLY A 467 28.46 -29.93 0.17
N SER A 468 29.33 -29.00 0.55
CA SER A 468 30.79 -29.19 0.54
C SER A 468 31.26 -30.32 1.48
N ASP A 469 30.39 -30.77 2.37
CA ASP A 469 30.54 -31.89 3.30
C ASP A 469 29.88 -33.19 2.80
N GLY A 470 29.30 -33.18 1.59
CA GLY A 470 28.55 -34.30 1.03
C GLY A 470 27.14 -34.47 1.61
N VAL A 471 26.65 -33.51 2.42
CA VAL A 471 25.29 -33.53 2.96
C VAL A 471 24.32 -32.88 1.95
N PRO A 472 23.24 -33.57 1.54
CA PRO A 472 22.15 -33.00 0.75
C PRO A 472 21.56 -31.74 1.39
N GLN A 473 21.65 -30.59 0.72
CA GLN A 473 20.95 -29.37 1.10
C GLN A 473 19.72 -29.16 0.20
N ARG A 474 18.57 -28.79 0.77
CA ARG A 474 17.36 -28.52 -0.03
C ARG A 474 17.52 -27.22 -0.81
N ALA A 475 17.21 -27.24 -2.11
CA ALA A 475 17.09 -26.03 -2.92
C ALA A 475 15.65 -25.52 -2.84
N ASN A 476 15.50 -24.27 -2.41
CA ASN A 476 14.21 -23.62 -2.27
C ASN A 476 14.16 -22.36 -3.15
N TYR A 477 13.02 -22.14 -3.79
CA TYR A 477 12.75 -20.97 -4.61
C TYR A 477 11.47 -20.31 -4.14
N SER A 478 11.50 -18.98 -4.01
CA SER A 478 10.40 -18.19 -3.48
C SER A 478 10.13 -16.98 -4.36
N PHE A 479 8.85 -16.68 -4.56
CA PHE A 479 8.40 -15.52 -5.33
C PHE A 479 7.22 -14.87 -4.61
N ALA A 480 7.23 -13.55 -4.58
CA ALA A 480 6.04 -12.76 -4.30
C ALA A 480 5.80 -11.82 -5.48
N PHE A 481 4.55 -11.71 -5.93
CA PHE A 481 4.21 -10.87 -7.07
C PHE A 481 2.76 -10.38 -6.99
N ALA A 482 2.53 -9.19 -7.54
CA ALA A 482 1.17 -8.72 -7.79
C ALA A 482 0.56 -9.53 -8.96
N PRO A 483 -0.68 -10.03 -8.85
CA PRO A 483 -1.39 -10.61 -9.98
C PRO A 483 -1.68 -9.53 -11.04
N ALA A 484 -2.12 -9.95 -12.22
CA ALA A 484 -2.62 -9.01 -13.22
C ALA A 484 -3.90 -8.36 -12.67
N ILE A 485 -3.92 -7.03 -12.57
CA ILE A 485 -5.01 -6.25 -11.97
C ILE A 485 -5.72 -5.44 -13.06
N TRP A 486 -7.04 -5.40 -12.97
CA TRP A 486 -7.89 -4.51 -13.74
C TRP A 486 -8.62 -3.58 -12.77
N ALA A 487 -8.38 -2.28 -12.90
CA ALA A 487 -8.95 -1.28 -12.02
C ALA A 487 -10.40 -0.86 -12.41
N TRP A 488 -10.77 -1.04 -13.69
CA TRP A 488 -12.09 -0.67 -14.23
C TRP A 488 -12.32 -1.23 -15.65
N ASP A 489 -13.59 -1.46 -16.00
CA ASP A 489 -14.05 -1.73 -17.37
C ASP A 489 -14.60 -0.43 -17.98
N ILE A 490 -14.04 0.00 -19.10
CA ILE A 490 -14.45 1.24 -19.76
C ILE A 490 -15.64 0.91 -20.66
N THR A 491 -16.82 0.69 -20.10
CA THR A 491 -18.04 0.86 -20.88
C THR A 491 -18.31 2.36 -20.95
N TRP A 492 -17.86 2.98 -22.04
CA TRP A 492 -18.47 4.24 -22.49
C TRP A 492 -19.92 3.91 -22.79
N ASP A 493 -20.84 4.14 -21.84
CA ASP A 493 -22.23 4.35 -22.21
C ASP A 493 -22.29 5.73 -22.87
N ASP A 494 -21.95 5.73 -24.16
CA ASP A 494 -22.18 6.83 -25.09
C ASP A 494 -23.65 6.86 -25.56
N THR A 495 -24.55 6.20 -24.82
CA THR A 495 -26.00 6.32 -25.01
C THR A 495 -26.59 7.07 -23.84
N GLY A 496 -26.51 8.40 -23.92
CA GLY A 496 -27.49 9.25 -23.25
C GLY A 496 -28.89 8.95 -23.81
N GLU A 497 -29.59 8.00 -23.19
CA GLU A 497 -31.04 7.76 -23.20
C GLU A 497 -31.30 7.02 -21.87
N ASP A 498 -32.01 7.49 -20.85
CA ASP A 498 -32.97 8.60 -20.65
C ASP A 498 -32.81 9.18 -19.22
#